data_AF-A0A2M6ZEN3-F1
#
_entry.id   AF-A0A2M6ZEN3-F1
#
_cell.length_a   1.000
_cell.length_b   1.000
_cell.length_c   1.000
_cell.angle_alpha   90.00
_cell.angle_beta   90.00
_cell.angle_gamma   90.00
#
_symmetry.space_group_name_H-M   'P 1'
#
loop_
_entity.id
_entity.type
_entity.pdbx_description
1 polymer ?
#
loop_
_entity_poly.entity_id
_entity_poly.type
_entity_poly.pdbx_seq_one_letter_code
_entity_poly.pdbx_strand_id
1 'polypeptide(L)'
;DMTEAVELREKLKKEKVYFSLNDLLIKAIAEALKEFPVVNGYFVDGKIVLNPSANIGIAVARSAIYKTSEGREIELYELIVPVLKDADKKNLTEIANESKGLIKKARENKLNLDELSGGTFTLSNLGTMGIDVFSAIINPPQATLLAIGEIKKRPAVVNDKIEIRYTMKASLSCDHRIVDGALGAHFLQKLKELLEKPKPIIGQK
;
A
#
# COMPACT_ATOMS: atom_id res chain seq x y z
N ASP A 1 -5.57 -13.11 6.45
CA ASP A 1 -5.26 -14.30 5.65
C ASP A 1 -5.26 -13.89 4.18
N MET A 2 -4.22 -14.25 3.42
CA MET A 2 -4.07 -13.87 2.00
C MET A 2 -4.31 -15.05 1.06
N THR A 3 -4.74 -16.21 1.58
CA THR A 3 -4.82 -17.45 0.79
C THR A 3 -5.75 -17.30 -0.41
N GLU A 4 -6.99 -16.81 -0.21
CA GLU A 4 -7.93 -16.60 -1.32
C GLU A 4 -7.41 -15.55 -2.33
N ALA A 5 -6.76 -14.48 -1.86
CA ALA A 5 -6.14 -13.48 -2.73
C ALA A 5 -5.03 -14.06 -3.61
N VAL A 6 -4.15 -14.88 -3.04
CA VAL A 6 -3.07 -15.55 -3.77
C VAL A 6 -3.64 -16.53 -4.79
N GLU A 7 -4.58 -17.36 -4.39
CA GLU A 7 -5.20 -18.37 -5.26
C GLU A 7 -5.98 -17.72 -6.41
N LEU A 8 -6.77 -16.68 -6.12
CA LEU A 8 -7.53 -15.96 -7.13
C LEU A 8 -6.63 -15.25 -8.12
N ARG A 9 -5.53 -14.65 -7.66
CA ARG A 9 -4.52 -14.04 -8.54
C ARG A 9 -3.92 -15.09 -9.49
N GLU A 10 -3.55 -16.27 -9.00
CA GLU A 10 -2.99 -17.33 -9.86
C GLU A 10 -4.03 -17.89 -10.84
N LYS A 11 -5.31 -17.97 -10.44
CA LYS A 11 -6.40 -18.32 -11.35
C LYS A 11 -6.54 -17.28 -12.47
N LEU A 12 -6.66 -16.00 -12.12
CA LEU A 12 -6.87 -14.91 -13.07
C LEU A 12 -5.68 -14.70 -14.01
N LYS A 13 -4.47 -14.99 -13.54
CA LYS A 13 -3.27 -15.01 -14.38
C LYS A 13 -3.39 -16.01 -15.54
N LYS A 14 -4.01 -17.19 -15.32
CA LYS A 14 -4.28 -18.17 -16.39
C LYS A 14 -5.33 -17.67 -17.39
N GLU A 15 -6.22 -16.80 -16.93
CA GLU A 15 -7.22 -16.09 -17.74
C GLU A 15 -6.67 -14.81 -18.38
N LYS A 16 -5.35 -14.60 -18.34
CA LYS A 16 -4.62 -13.44 -18.90
C LYS A 16 -4.96 -12.09 -18.24
N VAL A 17 -5.46 -12.11 -17.00
CA VAL A 17 -5.62 -10.92 -16.17
C VAL A 17 -4.42 -10.82 -15.23
N TYR A 18 -3.63 -9.75 -15.36
CA TYR A 18 -2.36 -9.60 -14.66
C TYR A 18 -2.40 -8.44 -13.66
N PHE A 19 -2.15 -8.77 -12.39
CA PHE A 19 -1.91 -7.80 -11.32
C PHE A 19 -0.97 -8.42 -10.28
N SER A 20 -0.30 -7.58 -9.49
CA SER A 20 0.48 -7.98 -8.31
C SER A 20 -0.37 -7.95 -7.04
N LEU A 21 0.06 -8.63 -5.98
CA LEU A 21 -0.60 -8.48 -4.67
C LEU A 21 -0.50 -7.04 -4.13
N ASN A 22 0.51 -6.28 -4.56
CA ASN A 22 0.62 -4.86 -4.23
C ASN A 22 -0.48 -4.02 -4.92
N ASP A 23 -0.86 -4.36 -6.15
CA ASP A 23 -1.97 -3.69 -6.85
C ASP A 23 -3.31 -4.00 -6.18
N LEU A 24 -3.49 -5.24 -5.73
CA LEU A 24 -4.66 -5.62 -4.94
C LEU A 24 -4.73 -4.86 -3.61
N LEU A 25 -3.59 -4.67 -2.94
CA LEU A 25 -3.49 -3.86 -1.72
C LEU A 25 -3.87 -2.40 -2.00
N ILE A 26 -3.36 -1.80 -3.07
CA ILE A 26 -3.73 -0.43 -3.49
C ILE A 26 -5.24 -0.33 -3.71
N LYS A 27 -5.84 -1.27 -4.45
CA LYS A 27 -7.29 -1.29 -4.68
C LYS A 27 -8.07 -1.45 -3.37
N ALA A 28 -7.67 -2.37 -2.51
CA ALA A 28 -8.35 -2.59 -1.23
C ALA A 28 -8.26 -1.37 -0.30
N ILE A 29 -7.11 -0.70 -0.25
CA ILE A 29 -6.92 0.57 0.48
C ILE A 29 -7.85 1.63 -0.10
N ALA A 30 -7.84 1.83 -1.42
CA ALA A 30 -8.66 2.84 -2.07
C ALA A 30 -10.17 2.64 -1.83
N GLU A 31 -10.65 1.39 -1.86
CA GLU A 31 -12.04 1.07 -1.49
C GLU A 31 -12.32 1.29 0.00
N ALA A 32 -11.41 0.89 0.90
CA ALA A 32 -11.58 1.13 2.33
C ALA A 32 -11.63 2.64 2.66
N LEU A 33 -10.82 3.47 1.99
CA LEU A 33 -10.80 4.92 2.22
C LEU A 33 -12.13 5.61 1.84
N LYS A 34 -12.95 5.01 0.96
CA LYS A 34 -14.31 5.52 0.67
C LYS A 34 -15.22 5.41 1.90
N GLU A 35 -15.08 4.35 2.68
CA GLU A 35 -15.85 4.12 3.91
C GLU A 35 -15.24 4.86 5.11
N PHE A 36 -13.93 5.12 5.07
CA PHE A 36 -13.18 5.78 6.14
C PHE A 36 -12.48 7.06 5.64
N PRO A 37 -13.23 8.10 5.20
CA PRO A 37 -12.64 9.30 4.59
C PRO A 37 -11.73 10.08 5.53
N VAL A 38 -11.93 9.98 6.86
CA VAL A 38 -11.07 10.61 7.88
C VAL A 38 -9.64 10.04 7.86
N VAL A 39 -9.48 8.75 7.54
CA VAL A 39 -8.16 8.12 7.38
C VAL A 39 -7.42 8.70 6.16
N ASN A 40 -8.17 9.14 5.15
CA ASN A 40 -7.64 9.84 3.98
C ASN A 40 -7.52 11.36 4.20
N GLY A 41 -7.48 11.84 5.45
CA GLY A 41 -7.40 13.27 5.76
C GLY A 41 -6.00 13.73 6.14
N TYR A 42 -5.91 15.00 6.56
CA TYR A 42 -4.74 15.58 7.22
C TYR A 42 -5.18 16.61 8.27
N PHE A 43 -4.27 16.90 9.20
CA PHE A 43 -4.50 17.88 10.27
C PHE A 43 -3.75 19.18 9.99
N VAL A 44 -4.46 20.30 9.97
CA VAL A 44 -3.91 21.64 9.77
C VAL A 44 -4.68 22.64 10.62
N ASP A 45 -3.97 23.52 11.35
CA ASP A 45 -4.54 24.63 12.13
C ASP A 45 -5.72 24.24 13.04
N GLY A 46 -5.60 23.10 13.74
CA GLY A 46 -6.65 22.64 14.65
C GLY A 46 -7.83 21.94 13.97
N LYS A 47 -7.78 21.73 12.66
CA LYS A 47 -8.88 21.18 11.85
C LYS A 47 -8.44 19.94 11.09
N ILE A 48 -9.39 19.04 10.90
CA ILE A 48 -9.27 17.89 10.01
C ILE A 48 -9.76 18.32 8.62
N VAL A 49 -8.92 18.11 7.60
CA VAL A 49 -9.28 18.32 6.21
C VAL A 49 -9.29 16.97 5.49
N LEU A 50 -10.39 16.65 4.83
CA LEU A 50 -10.57 15.39 4.10
C LEU A 50 -10.09 15.56 2.66
N ASN A 51 -9.36 14.56 2.14
CA ASN A 51 -9.01 14.55 0.73
C ASN A 51 -10.15 13.96 -0.12
N PRO A 52 -10.44 14.54 -1.30
CA PRO A 52 -11.58 14.15 -2.13
C PRO A 52 -11.36 12.85 -2.92
N SER A 53 -10.11 12.41 -3.04
CA SER A 53 -9.71 11.20 -3.79
C SER A 53 -8.67 10.42 -3.00
N ALA A 54 -8.57 9.11 -3.25
CA ALA A 54 -7.53 8.26 -2.71
C ALA A 54 -6.29 8.31 -3.63
N ASN A 55 -5.35 9.19 -3.32
CA ASN A 55 -4.07 9.27 -4.03
C ASN A 55 -3.02 8.47 -3.26
N ILE A 56 -2.73 7.26 -3.74
CA ILE A 56 -1.90 6.31 -3.01
C ILE A 56 -0.43 6.49 -3.38
N GLY A 57 0.35 6.97 -2.41
CA GLY A 57 1.81 6.93 -2.46
C GLY A 57 2.31 5.48 -2.40
N ILE A 58 3.16 5.10 -3.35
CA ILE A 58 3.73 3.75 -3.43
C ILE A 58 5.21 3.86 -3.06
N ALA A 59 5.61 3.34 -1.92
CA ALA A 59 7.00 3.44 -1.49
C ALA A 59 7.89 2.48 -2.32
N VAL A 60 8.86 3.04 -3.04
CA VAL A 60 9.78 2.31 -3.91
C VAL A 60 11.21 2.53 -3.45
N ALA A 61 11.87 1.44 -3.05
CA ALA A 61 13.30 1.46 -2.76
C ALA A 61 14.11 1.55 -4.06
N ARG A 62 15.12 2.41 -4.06
CA ARG A 62 16.15 2.50 -5.09
C ARG A 62 17.50 2.75 -4.44
N SER A 63 18.60 2.50 -5.14
CA SER A 63 19.92 2.95 -4.70
C SER A 63 20.41 4.12 -5.56
N ALA A 64 21.17 5.00 -4.94
CA ALA A 64 21.85 6.10 -5.60
C ALA A 64 23.25 6.26 -5.02
N ILE A 65 24.19 6.66 -5.88
CA ILE A 65 25.57 6.94 -5.47
C ILE A 65 25.65 8.39 -5.05
N TYR A 66 26.05 8.61 -3.80
CA TYR A 66 26.29 9.91 -3.22
C TYR A 66 27.76 10.17 -3.07
N LYS A 67 28.22 11.33 -3.57
CA LYS A 67 29.57 11.80 -3.33
C LYS A 67 29.58 12.73 -2.12
N THR A 68 30.27 12.31 -1.08
CA THR A 68 30.50 13.13 0.12
C THR A 68 31.34 14.36 -0.20
N SER A 69 31.33 15.36 0.70
CA SER A 69 32.19 16.54 0.62
C SER A 69 33.69 16.21 0.58
N GLU A 70 34.08 15.05 1.11
CA GLU A 70 35.45 14.53 1.11
C GLU A 70 35.78 13.72 -0.15
N GLY A 71 34.85 13.63 -1.11
CA GLY A 71 35.02 12.93 -2.38
C GLY A 71 34.76 11.43 -2.33
N ARG A 72 34.40 10.85 -1.18
CA ARG A 72 34.03 9.43 -1.05
C ARG A 72 32.67 9.16 -1.67
N GLU A 73 32.56 8.09 -2.44
CA GLU A 73 31.29 7.59 -3.00
C GLU A 73 30.65 6.59 -2.03
N ILE A 74 29.36 6.79 -1.74
CA ILE A 74 28.57 5.95 -0.85
C ILE A 74 27.30 5.56 -1.58
N GLU A 75 27.01 4.27 -1.67
CA GLU A 75 25.70 3.80 -2.09
C GLU A 75 24.71 4.03 -0.95
N LEU A 76 23.71 4.89 -1.18
CA LEU A 76 22.59 5.08 -0.26
C LEU A 76 21.34 4.42 -0.84
N TYR A 77 20.60 3.75 0.03
CA TYR A 77 19.25 3.29 -0.28
C TYR A 77 18.26 4.42 0.00
N GLU A 78 17.58 4.85 -1.04
CA GLU A 78 16.54 5.87 -0.97
C GLU A 78 15.16 5.23 -1.08
N LEU A 79 14.19 5.84 -0.40
CA LEU A 79 12.79 5.57 -0.59
C LEU A 79 12.16 6.73 -1.36
N ILE A 80 11.71 6.47 -2.59
CA ILE A 80 10.93 7.42 -3.37
C ILE A 80 9.47 7.00 -3.38
N VAL A 81 8.55 7.95 -3.29
CA VAL A 81 7.12 7.67 -3.13
C VAL A 81 6.34 8.28 -4.29
N PRO A 82 6.34 7.67 -5.49
CA PRO A 82 5.41 8.07 -6.54
C PRO A 82 3.95 7.92 -6.10
N VAL A 83 3.07 8.75 -6.67
CA VAL A 83 1.67 8.83 -6.30
C VAL A 83 0.80 8.29 -7.43
N LEU A 84 0.04 7.23 -7.15
CA LEU A 84 -1.05 6.76 -7.99
C LEU A 84 -2.31 7.55 -7.62
N LYS A 85 -2.66 8.53 -8.47
CA LYS A 85 -3.80 9.43 -8.23
C LYS A 85 -5.14 8.75 -8.47
N ASP A 86 -6.19 9.17 -7.77
CA ASP A 86 -7.58 8.72 -7.97
C ASP A 86 -7.73 7.19 -8.00
N ALA A 87 -7.01 6.48 -7.13
CA ALA A 87 -7.02 5.02 -7.07
C ALA A 87 -8.43 4.46 -6.79
N ASP A 88 -9.26 5.24 -6.10
CA ASP A 88 -10.66 4.93 -5.78
C ASP A 88 -11.58 4.92 -7.01
N LYS A 89 -11.17 5.59 -8.09
CA LYS A 89 -11.92 5.70 -9.35
C LYS A 89 -11.45 4.71 -10.41
N LYS A 90 -10.40 3.93 -10.11
CA LYS A 90 -9.76 3.01 -11.05
C LYS A 90 -10.14 1.57 -10.77
N ASN A 91 -10.29 0.79 -11.83
CA ASN A 91 -10.36 -0.66 -11.73
C ASN A 91 -8.95 -1.25 -11.49
N LEU A 92 -8.89 -2.53 -11.12
CA LEU A 92 -7.63 -3.18 -10.75
C LEU A 92 -6.61 -3.25 -11.91
N THR A 93 -7.09 -3.35 -13.15
CA THR A 93 -6.22 -3.42 -14.33
C THR A 93 -5.55 -2.06 -14.59
N GLU A 94 -6.30 -0.98 -14.46
CA GLU A 94 -5.77 0.40 -14.54
C GLU A 94 -4.72 0.64 -13.45
N ILE A 95 -5.03 0.27 -12.21
CA ILE A 95 -4.08 0.35 -11.08
C ILE A 95 -2.79 -0.42 -11.41
N ALA A 96 -2.90 -1.67 -11.87
CA ALA A 96 -1.74 -2.50 -12.16
C ALA A 96 -0.86 -1.95 -13.30
N ASN A 97 -1.48 -1.33 -14.32
CA ASN A 97 -0.74 -0.72 -15.43
C ASN A 97 -0.01 0.55 -14.99
N GLU A 98 -0.70 1.43 -14.25
CA GLU A 98 -0.14 2.70 -13.78
C GLU A 98 0.94 2.50 -12.71
N SER A 99 0.67 1.65 -11.71
CA SER A 99 1.62 1.35 -10.64
C SER A 99 2.93 0.80 -11.19
N LYS A 100 2.86 -0.10 -12.20
CA LYS A 100 4.04 -0.65 -12.88
C LYS A 100 4.85 0.43 -13.58
N GLY A 101 4.18 1.38 -14.23
CA GLY A 101 4.82 2.54 -14.86
C GLY A 101 5.55 3.42 -13.85
N LEU A 102 4.86 3.78 -12.76
CA LEU A 102 5.40 4.58 -11.67
C LEU A 102 6.61 3.91 -11.00
N ILE A 103 6.50 2.62 -10.65
CA ILE A 103 7.59 1.85 -10.02
C ILE A 103 8.80 1.76 -10.95
N LYS A 104 8.59 1.57 -12.27
CA LYS A 104 9.68 1.56 -13.24
C LYS A 104 10.38 2.92 -13.30
N LYS A 105 9.62 4.01 -13.44
CA LYS A 105 10.17 5.38 -13.46
C LYS A 105 10.89 5.73 -12.17
N ALA A 106 10.36 5.32 -11.02
CA ALA A 106 10.97 5.52 -9.71
C ALA A 106 12.38 4.93 -9.63
N ARG A 107 12.52 3.67 -10.06
CA ARG A 107 13.82 2.96 -10.13
C ARG A 107 14.79 3.56 -11.14
N GLU A 108 14.27 4.10 -12.25
CA GLU A 108 15.07 4.72 -13.30
C GLU A 108 15.37 6.21 -13.05
N ASN A 109 14.90 6.79 -11.93
CA ASN A 109 14.97 8.23 -11.64
C ASN A 109 14.36 9.11 -12.75
N LYS A 110 13.21 8.69 -13.30
CA LYS A 110 12.47 9.35 -14.39
C LYS A 110 11.07 9.84 -13.99
N LEU A 111 10.81 9.97 -12.69
CA LEU A 111 9.56 10.54 -12.21
C LEU A 111 9.56 12.04 -12.45
N ASN A 112 8.42 12.57 -12.86
CA ASN A 112 8.19 14.02 -12.87
C ASN A 112 7.65 14.50 -11.50
N LEU A 113 7.57 15.82 -11.32
CA LEU A 113 7.10 16.42 -10.06
C LEU A 113 5.63 16.12 -9.76
N ASP A 114 4.80 15.98 -10.80
CA ASP A 114 3.38 15.68 -10.65
C ASP A 114 3.16 14.25 -10.11
N GLU A 115 4.03 13.32 -10.52
CA GLU A 115 4.05 11.93 -10.05
C GLU A 115 4.59 11.79 -8.62
N LEU A 116 5.17 12.83 -8.04
CA LEU A 116 5.72 12.84 -6.66
C LEU A 116 4.84 13.62 -5.67
N SER A 117 3.77 14.24 -6.13
CA SER A 117 2.97 15.17 -5.33
C SER A 117 1.50 14.75 -5.21
N GLY A 118 0.83 15.29 -4.19
CA GLY A 118 -0.61 15.09 -3.98
C GLY A 118 -1.01 13.73 -3.38
N GLY A 119 -0.06 12.96 -2.84
CA GLY A 119 -0.37 11.71 -2.13
C GLY A 119 -1.11 11.97 -0.82
N THR A 120 -2.15 11.18 -0.56
CA THR A 120 -3.06 11.33 0.60
C THR A 120 -2.96 10.17 1.59
N PHE A 121 -2.46 9.03 1.12
CA PHE A 121 -2.18 7.83 1.90
C PHE A 121 -0.93 7.14 1.32
N THR A 122 -0.07 6.55 2.14
CA THR A 122 1.12 5.82 1.65
C THR A 122 1.06 4.33 1.96
N LEU A 123 1.35 3.50 0.95
CA LEU A 123 1.61 2.08 1.08
C LEU A 123 3.11 1.81 0.97
N SER A 124 3.69 1.21 2.00
CA SER A 124 5.07 0.73 2.01
C SER A 124 5.11 -0.78 2.15
N ASN A 125 5.79 -1.46 1.22
CA ASN A 125 5.85 -2.92 1.19
C ASN A 125 7.31 -3.39 1.23
N LEU A 126 7.76 -3.82 2.41
CA LEU A 126 9.08 -4.44 2.60
C LEU A 126 8.99 -5.97 2.64
N GLY A 127 7.82 -6.54 2.39
CA GLY A 127 7.63 -7.98 2.31
C GLY A 127 8.45 -8.62 1.19
N THR A 128 8.72 -7.90 0.10
CA THR A 128 9.63 -8.37 -0.96
C THR A 128 11.10 -8.45 -0.52
N MET A 129 11.43 -7.84 0.62
CA MET A 129 12.76 -7.89 1.24
C MET A 129 12.80 -8.86 2.44
N GLY A 130 11.77 -9.71 2.60
CA GLY A 130 11.70 -10.71 3.68
C GLY A 130 11.36 -10.13 5.06
N ILE A 131 10.97 -8.86 5.15
CA ILE A 131 10.59 -8.23 6.42
C ILE A 131 9.21 -8.70 6.85
N ASP A 132 9.11 -9.29 8.05
CA ASP A 132 7.86 -9.84 8.59
C ASP A 132 6.92 -8.75 9.12
N VAL A 133 7.48 -7.75 9.81
CA VAL A 133 6.80 -6.61 10.43
C VAL A 133 7.76 -5.43 10.45
N PHE A 134 7.25 -4.24 10.15
CA PHE A 134 7.94 -3.00 10.45
C PHE A 134 6.92 -1.90 10.76
N SER A 135 7.40 -0.83 11.37
CA SER A 135 6.65 0.42 11.55
C SER A 135 7.31 1.47 10.67
N ALA A 136 6.53 2.14 9.84
CA ALA A 136 7.04 3.19 8.98
C ALA A 136 6.57 4.56 9.46
N ILE A 137 7.39 5.57 9.23
CA ILE A 137 7.07 6.96 9.59
C ILE A 137 6.09 7.49 8.55
N ILE A 138 5.00 8.12 9.00
CA ILE A 138 4.00 8.74 8.13
C ILE A 138 4.68 9.75 7.20
N ASN A 139 4.22 9.87 5.96
CA ASN A 139 4.70 10.86 5.02
C ASN A 139 3.87 12.15 5.15
N PRO A 140 4.33 13.19 5.87
CA PRO A 140 3.51 14.38 6.10
C PRO A 140 3.21 15.10 4.78
N PRO A 141 2.04 15.74 4.63
CA PRO A 141 1.03 15.99 5.67
C PRO A 141 0.00 14.86 5.85
N GLN A 142 0.18 13.68 5.25
CA GLN A 142 -0.79 12.59 5.34
C GLN A 142 -1.05 12.18 6.79
N ALA A 143 -2.26 11.68 7.07
CA ALA A 143 -2.61 11.17 8.39
C ALA A 143 -2.07 9.76 8.67
N THR A 144 -1.85 8.96 7.63
CA THR A 144 -1.58 7.53 7.81
C THR A 144 -0.63 6.94 6.77
N LEU A 145 0.07 5.88 7.16
CA LEU A 145 0.87 5.04 6.28
C LEU A 145 0.69 3.57 6.66
N LEU A 146 0.47 2.71 5.67
CA LEU A 146 0.38 1.26 5.84
C LEU A 146 1.69 0.57 5.46
N ALA A 147 2.28 -0.13 6.42
CA ALA A 147 3.44 -0.98 6.26
C ALA A 147 3.02 -2.44 6.08
N ILE A 148 3.45 -3.06 4.99
CA ILE A 148 3.12 -4.45 4.63
C ILE A 148 4.35 -5.35 4.70
N GLY A 149 4.27 -6.37 5.54
CA GLY A 149 5.28 -7.41 5.67
C GLY A 149 5.13 -8.54 4.65
N GLU A 150 6.01 -9.53 4.78
CA GLU A 150 6.10 -10.68 3.88
C GLU A 150 4.84 -11.56 3.91
N ILE A 151 4.33 -11.85 2.71
CA ILE A 151 3.30 -12.85 2.48
C ILE A 151 3.96 -14.21 2.36
N LYS A 152 3.84 -15.04 3.41
CA LYS A 152 4.39 -16.40 3.44
C LYS A 152 3.44 -17.40 4.06
N LYS A 153 3.67 -18.69 3.77
CA LYS A 153 2.91 -19.81 4.34
C LYS A 153 3.22 -19.91 5.84
N ARG A 154 2.17 -19.96 6.66
CA ARG A 154 2.26 -20.21 8.11
C ARG A 154 1.12 -21.16 8.54
N PRO A 155 1.31 -21.98 9.58
CA PRO A 155 0.19 -22.71 10.18
C PRO A 155 -0.82 -21.72 10.79
N ALA A 156 -2.11 -21.97 10.57
CA ALA A 156 -3.20 -21.21 11.16
C ALA A 156 -4.35 -22.14 11.51
N VAL A 157 -5.16 -21.74 12.50
CA VAL A 157 -6.38 -22.48 12.87
C VAL A 157 -7.53 -22.02 11.97
N VAL A 158 -8.11 -22.95 11.23
CA VAL A 158 -9.27 -22.75 10.34
C VAL A 158 -10.28 -23.85 10.66
N ASN A 159 -11.50 -23.47 11.09
CA ASN A 159 -12.54 -24.42 11.48
C ASN A 159 -12.02 -25.52 12.43
N ASP A 160 -11.35 -25.11 13.51
CA ASP A 160 -10.74 -25.97 14.54
C ASP A 160 -9.68 -26.97 14.03
N LYS A 161 -9.11 -26.73 12.83
CA LYS A 161 -8.02 -27.53 12.26
C LYS A 161 -6.81 -26.67 11.96
N ILE A 162 -5.61 -27.25 12.10
CA ILE A 162 -4.38 -26.61 11.66
C ILE A 162 -4.26 -26.77 10.14
N GLU A 163 -4.28 -25.64 9.42
CA GLU A 163 -4.10 -25.57 7.99
C GLU A 163 -2.91 -24.66 7.62
N ILE A 164 -2.31 -24.89 6.45
CA ILE A 164 -1.27 -24.01 5.91
C ILE A 164 -1.94 -22.87 5.17
N ARG A 165 -1.71 -21.63 5.59
CA ARG A 165 -2.31 -20.43 5.00
C ARG A 165 -1.25 -19.43 4.58
N TYR A 166 -1.50 -18.71 3.48
CA TYR A 166 -0.72 -17.51 3.18
C TYR A 166 -1.13 -16.41 4.15
N THR A 167 -0.20 -15.89 4.92
CA THR A 167 -0.48 -14.85 5.92
C THR A 167 0.44 -13.67 5.72
N MET A 168 -0.04 -12.50 6.13
CA MET A 168 0.62 -11.21 5.99
C MET A 168 0.35 -10.42 7.26
N LYS A 169 1.34 -9.64 7.71
CA LYS A 169 1.15 -8.68 8.78
C LYS A 169 1.13 -7.27 8.19
N ALA A 170 0.26 -6.43 8.73
CA ALA A 170 0.10 -5.04 8.34
C ALA A 170 0.21 -4.16 9.59
N SER A 171 0.96 -3.07 9.50
CA SER A 171 1.09 -2.07 10.57
C SER A 171 0.62 -0.72 10.03
N LEU A 172 -0.32 -0.07 10.73
CA LEU A 172 -0.81 1.26 10.36
C LEU A 172 -0.20 2.30 11.30
N SER A 173 0.62 3.19 10.75
CA SER A 173 1.08 4.38 11.47
C SER A 173 0.04 5.48 11.31
N CYS A 174 -0.33 6.13 12.42
CA CYS A 174 -1.41 7.11 12.48
C CYS A 174 -0.98 8.40 13.16
N ASP A 175 -1.36 9.54 12.60
CA ASP A 175 -1.34 10.81 13.29
C ASP A 175 -2.52 10.84 14.26
N HIS A 176 -2.22 10.71 15.56
CA HIS A 176 -3.22 10.57 16.61
C HIS A 176 -4.08 11.84 16.81
N ARG A 177 -3.75 12.95 16.14
CA ARG A 177 -4.61 14.15 16.10
C ARG A 177 -5.85 13.97 15.23
N ILE A 178 -5.85 12.98 14.34
CA ILE A 178 -6.92 12.71 13.36
C ILE A 178 -7.39 11.26 13.39
N VAL A 179 -6.47 10.30 13.51
CA VAL A 179 -6.78 8.86 13.52
C VAL A 179 -6.35 8.26 14.85
N ASP A 180 -7.31 7.97 15.71
CA ASP A 180 -7.09 7.24 16.95
C ASP A 180 -7.03 5.72 16.74
N GLY A 181 -6.77 4.99 17.83
CA GLY A 181 -6.69 3.53 17.79
C GLY A 181 -7.98 2.82 17.37
N ALA A 182 -9.16 3.38 17.70
CA ALA A 182 -10.44 2.76 17.36
C ALA A 182 -10.74 2.91 15.86
N LEU A 183 -10.60 4.12 15.33
CA LEU A 183 -10.76 4.39 13.90
C LEU A 183 -9.74 3.61 13.07
N GLY A 184 -8.47 3.59 13.49
CA GLY A 184 -7.42 2.81 12.83
C GLY A 184 -7.71 1.31 12.84
N ALA A 185 -8.23 0.77 13.95
CA ALA A 185 -8.62 -0.63 14.04
C ALA A 185 -9.79 -0.99 13.11
N HIS A 186 -10.82 -0.14 13.02
CA HIS A 186 -11.94 -0.36 12.11
C HIS A 186 -11.50 -0.30 10.63
N PHE A 187 -10.64 0.64 10.27
CA PHE A 187 -10.04 0.69 8.93
C PHE A 187 -9.26 -0.59 8.60
N LEU A 188 -8.42 -1.07 9.52
CA LEU A 188 -7.66 -2.31 9.32
C LEU A 188 -8.56 -3.55 9.24
N GLN A 189 -9.66 -3.60 10.00
CA GLN A 189 -10.67 -4.66 9.89
C GLN A 189 -11.31 -4.66 8.50
N LYS A 190 -11.70 -3.50 7.99
CA LYS A 190 -12.25 -3.39 6.64
C LYS A 190 -11.24 -3.84 5.58
N LEU A 191 -10.00 -3.39 5.70
CA LEU A 191 -8.93 -3.81 4.79
C LEU A 191 -8.71 -5.33 4.84
N LYS A 192 -8.73 -5.91 6.05
CA LYS A 192 -8.65 -7.37 6.24
C LYS A 192 -9.78 -8.09 5.51
N GLU A 193 -11.04 -7.65 5.66
CA GLU A 193 -12.19 -8.25 4.98
C GLU A 193 -12.04 -8.24 3.46
N LEU A 194 -11.64 -7.09 2.90
CA LEU A 194 -11.44 -6.92 1.46
C LEU A 194 -10.33 -7.83 0.92
N LEU A 195 -9.25 -8.04 1.69
CA LEU A 195 -8.12 -8.88 1.27
C LEU A 195 -8.38 -10.37 1.49
N GLU A 196 -9.13 -10.73 2.54
CA GLU A 196 -9.53 -12.11 2.81
C GLU A 196 -10.59 -12.61 1.83
N LYS A 197 -11.43 -11.71 1.29
CA LYS A 197 -12.46 -12.02 0.30
C LYS A 197 -12.42 -11.02 -0.87
N PRO A 198 -11.42 -11.10 -1.77
CA PRO A 198 -11.13 -10.03 -2.74
C PRO A 198 -12.00 -10.01 -4.00
N LYS A 199 -12.88 -10.99 -4.20
CA LYS A 199 -13.76 -11.04 -5.38
C LYS A 199 -14.53 -9.72 -5.66
N PRO A 200 -15.11 -9.04 -4.65
CA PRO A 200 -15.88 -7.80 -4.88
C PRO A 200 -15.05 -6.63 -5.41
N ILE A 201 -13.74 -6.60 -5.15
CA ILE A 201 -12.84 -5.51 -5.57
C ILE A 201 -12.03 -5.82 -6.83
N ILE A 202 -11.98 -7.09 -7.22
CA ILE A 202 -11.35 -7.55 -8.47
C ILE A 202 -12.36 -7.53 -9.64
N GLY A 203 -13.64 -7.79 -9.38
CA GLY A 203 -14.69 -7.96 -10.39
C GLY A 203 -15.43 -6.71 -10.85
N GLN A 204 -15.06 -5.52 -10.37
CA GLN A 204 -15.65 -4.26 -10.83
C GLN A 204 -15.07 -3.91 -12.21
N LYS A 205 -15.88 -4.11 -13.25
CA LYS A 205 -15.62 -3.57 -14.60
C LYS A 205 -15.94 -2.09 -14.64
#